data_AF-A0A660S1K9-F1
#
_entry.id   AF-A0A660S1K9-F1
#
_cell.length_a   1.000
_cell.length_b   1.000
_cell.length_c   1.000
_cell.angle_alpha   90.00
_cell.angle_beta   90.00
_cell.angle_gamma   90.00
#
_symmetry.space_group_name_H-M   'P 1'
#
loop_
_entity.id
_entity.type
_entity.pdbx_description
1 polymer ?
#
loop_
_entity_poly.entity_id
_entity_poly.type
_entity_poly.pdbx_seq_one_letter_code
_entity_poly.pdbx_strand_id
1 'polypeptide(L)'
;MLEKFFGGGKLEKKALESIKNYLQIFISAQECLKNLFLTENLEKSYCIENLEREADSVRREIISTIYEGAFLPYIRPNLCAFIEITEKAFDFMKICAFEFRYLNKEFYQTIKEEV
;
A
#
# COMPACT_ATOMS: atom_id res chain seq x y z
N MET A 1 3.13 -38.72 8.68
CA MET A 1 1.97 -37.84 8.35
C MET A 1 1.85 -36.61 9.27
N LEU A 2 2.51 -36.55 10.43
CA LEU A 2 2.49 -35.37 11.33
C LEU A 2 3.50 -34.26 10.97
N GLU A 3 4.56 -34.56 10.22
CA GLU A 3 5.54 -33.54 9.78
C GLU A 3 4.95 -32.50 8.82
N LYS A 4 3.83 -32.81 8.13
CA LYS A 4 3.11 -31.84 7.30
C LYS A 4 2.39 -30.75 8.09
N PHE A 5 2.17 -30.93 9.39
CA PHE A 5 1.55 -29.91 10.25
C PHE A 5 2.55 -28.88 10.79
N PHE A 6 3.84 -29.21 10.85
CA PHE A 6 4.89 -28.31 11.35
C PHE A 6 5.57 -27.48 10.24
N GLY A 7 5.29 -27.76 8.96
CA GLY A 7 5.78 -26.98 7.82
C GLY A 7 5.00 -25.68 7.53
N GLY A 8 3.82 -25.49 8.13
CA GLY A 8 2.93 -24.34 7.86
C GLY A 8 3.53 -22.99 8.22
N GLY A 9 4.30 -22.92 9.31
CA GLY A 9 4.83 -21.66 9.84
C GLY A 9 5.80 -20.92 8.91
N LYS A 10 6.47 -21.60 7.97
CA LYS A 10 7.42 -20.93 7.06
C LYS A 10 6.70 -20.03 6.05
N LEU A 11 5.63 -20.53 5.44
CA LEU A 11 4.83 -19.76 4.48
C LEU A 11 4.01 -18.70 5.20
N GLU A 12 3.46 -19.01 6.38
CA GLU A 12 2.79 -18.00 7.22
C GLU A 12 3.73 -16.86 7.58
N LYS A 13 4.93 -17.17 8.09
CA LYS A 13 5.94 -16.15 8.43
C LYS A 13 6.36 -15.34 7.20
N LYS A 14 6.52 -15.99 6.04
CA LYS A 14 6.82 -15.31 4.78
C LYS A 14 5.70 -14.32 4.44
N ALA A 15 4.46 -14.78 4.43
CA ALA A 15 3.30 -13.93 4.15
C ALA A 15 3.20 -12.76 5.13
N LEU A 16 3.39 -12.99 6.43
CA LEU A 16 3.36 -11.94 7.45
C LEU A 16 4.48 -10.91 7.26
N GLU A 17 5.69 -11.33 6.90
CA GLU A 17 6.77 -10.39 6.61
C GLU A 17 6.49 -9.59 5.33
N SER A 18 5.97 -10.22 4.26
CA SER A 18 5.56 -9.50 3.05
C SER A 18 4.44 -8.51 3.35
N ILE A 19 3.44 -8.87 4.18
CA ILE A 19 2.37 -7.96 4.63
C ILE A 19 2.95 -6.78 5.40
N LYS A 20 3.89 -7.03 6.32
CA LYS A 20 4.57 -5.98 7.08
C LYS A 20 5.34 -5.03 6.16
N ASN A 21 6.10 -5.55 5.20
CA ASN A 21 6.82 -4.75 4.21
C ASN A 21 5.85 -3.91 3.37
N TYR A 22 4.74 -4.50 2.93
CA TYR A 22 3.69 -3.79 2.21
C TYR A 22 3.10 -2.63 3.02
N LEU A 23 2.84 -2.84 4.32
CA LEU A 23 2.36 -1.77 5.22
C LEU A 23 3.42 -0.68 5.45
N GLN A 24 4.71 -1.03 5.47
CA GLN A 24 5.78 -0.02 5.55
C GLN A 24 5.81 0.85 4.29
N ILE A 25 5.68 0.26 3.10
CA ILE A 25 5.59 1.01 1.84
C ILE A 25 4.36 1.94 1.86
N PHE A 26 3.22 1.44 2.35
CA PHE A 26 2.01 2.24 2.51
C PHE A 26 2.23 3.45 3.45
N ILE A 27 2.90 3.26 4.59
CA ILE A 27 3.24 4.36 5.51
C ILE A 27 4.17 5.36 4.81
N SER A 28 5.18 4.90 4.08
CA SER A 28 6.07 5.79 3.31
C SER A 28 5.30 6.59 2.25
N ALA A 29 4.28 6.00 1.62
CA ALA A 29 3.43 6.71 0.66
C ALA A 29 2.60 7.81 1.34
N GLN A 30 2.11 7.56 2.56
CA GLN A 30 1.43 8.57 3.37
C GLN A 30 2.36 9.74 3.75
N GLU A 31 3.59 9.45 4.15
CA GLU A 31 4.61 10.47 4.44
C GLU A 31 4.95 11.30 3.21
N CYS A 32 5.08 10.64 2.06
CA CYS A 32 5.25 11.27 0.76
C CYS A 32 4.10 12.26 0.45
N LEU A 33 2.85 11.83 0.61
CA LEU A 33 1.68 12.66 0.35
C LEU A 33 1.60 13.85 1.31
N LYS A 34 1.86 13.61 2.60
CA LYS A 34 1.95 14.66 3.61
C LYS A 34 3.01 15.71 3.23
N ASN A 35 4.19 15.25 2.83
CA ASN A 35 5.28 16.14 2.43
C ASN A 35 4.96 16.92 1.15
N LEU A 36 4.23 16.34 0.20
CA LEU A 36 3.72 17.03 -0.97
C LEU A 36 2.83 18.22 -0.55
N PHE A 37 1.87 18.00 0.34
CA PHE A 37 0.97 19.07 0.79
C PHE A 37 1.67 20.14 1.63
N LEU A 38 2.61 19.75 2.51
CA LEU A 38 3.32 20.71 3.36
C LEU A 38 4.29 21.60 2.58
N THR A 39 4.92 21.06 1.53
CA THR A 39 5.97 21.78 0.80
C THR A 39 5.52 22.28 -0.57
N GLU A 40 4.35 21.85 -1.05
CA GLU A 40 3.79 22.14 -2.38
C GLU A 40 4.76 21.82 -3.52
N ASN A 41 5.76 20.99 -3.25
CA ASN A 41 6.79 20.61 -4.21
C ASN A 41 6.25 19.46 -5.06
N LEU A 42 5.84 19.79 -6.28
CA LEU A 42 5.24 18.85 -7.22
C LEU A 42 6.16 17.67 -7.58
N GLU A 43 7.49 17.84 -7.52
CA GLU A 43 8.43 16.73 -7.76
C GLU A 43 8.27 15.61 -6.72
N LYS A 44 7.81 15.96 -5.50
CA LYS A 44 7.53 14.96 -4.47
C LYS A 44 6.28 14.12 -4.77
N SER A 45 5.42 14.53 -5.70
CA SER A 45 4.27 13.70 -6.07
C SER A 45 4.70 12.39 -6.76
N TYR A 46 5.87 12.35 -7.42
CA TYR A 46 6.37 11.16 -8.11
C TYR A 46 6.84 10.05 -7.16
N CYS A 47 7.16 10.35 -5.88
CA CYS A 47 7.57 9.28 -4.96
C CYS A 47 6.44 8.27 -4.70
N ILE A 48 5.18 8.71 -4.74
CA ILE A 48 4.00 7.84 -4.56
C ILE A 48 3.86 6.86 -5.73
N GLU A 49 4.14 7.29 -6.97
CA GLU A 49 4.13 6.40 -8.15
C GLU A 49 5.21 5.32 -8.05
N ASN A 50 6.40 5.65 -7.53
CA ASN A 50 7.46 4.65 -7.35
C ASN A 50 7.13 3.65 -6.24
N LEU A 51 6.60 4.14 -5.11
CA LEU A 51 6.16 3.28 -4.00
C LEU A 51 4.98 2.39 -4.40
N GLU A 52 4.08 2.84 -5.27
CA GLU A 52 2.98 2.02 -5.78
C GLU A 52 3.48 0.81 -6.58
N ARG A 53 4.47 1.00 -7.44
CA ARG A 53 5.08 -0.12 -8.19
C ARG A 53 5.73 -1.14 -7.28
N GLU A 54 6.40 -0.67 -6.23
CA GLU A 54 6.98 -1.54 -5.21
C GLU A 54 5.88 -2.29 -4.45
N ALA A 55 4.83 -1.56 -4.04
CA ALA A 55 3.66 -2.11 -3.35
C ALA A 55 2.95 -3.19 -4.17
N ASP A 56 2.73 -2.99 -5.48
CA ASP A 56 2.09 -3.99 -6.35
C ASP A 56 2.91 -5.28 -6.43
N SER A 57 4.24 -5.19 -6.50
CA SER A 57 5.12 -6.36 -6.48
C SER A 57 4.95 -7.16 -5.19
N VAL A 58 4.98 -6.49 -4.04
CA VAL A 58 4.82 -7.14 -2.73
C VAL A 58 3.40 -7.69 -2.57
N ARG A 59 2.38 -6.96 -3.03
CA ARG A 59 0.97 -7.41 -3.02
C ARG A 59 0.80 -8.73 -3.75
N ARG A 60 1.35 -8.86 -4.97
CA ARG A 60 1.30 -10.10 -5.74
C ARG A 60 1.98 -11.26 -5.01
N GLU A 61 3.10 -11.00 -4.34
CA GLU A 61 3.79 -12.01 -3.53
C GLU A 61 2.93 -12.47 -2.33
N ILE A 62 2.29 -11.54 -1.63
CA ILE A 62 1.38 -11.85 -0.51
C ILE A 62 0.26 -12.78 -1.00
N ILE A 63 -0.41 -12.41 -2.09
CA ILE A 63 -1.52 -13.18 -2.64
C ILE A 63 -1.04 -14.58 -3.08
N SER A 64 0.08 -14.68 -3.80
CA SER A 64 0.67 -15.97 -4.18
C SER A 64 0.93 -16.86 -2.96
N THR A 65 1.59 -16.30 -1.94
CA THR A 65 1.97 -17.04 -0.73
C THR A 65 0.75 -17.53 0.05
N ILE A 66 -0.33 -16.72 0.10
CA ILE A 66 -1.61 -17.12 0.71
C ILE A 66 -2.21 -18.33 -0.06
N TYR A 67 -2.24 -18.29 -1.39
CA TYR A 67 -2.81 -19.35 -2.21
C TYR A 67 -1.94 -20.62 -2.30
N GLU A 68 -0.63 -20.53 -2.09
CA GLU A 68 0.29 -21.67 -1.91
C GLU A 68 0.00 -22.48 -0.63
N GLY A 69 -0.84 -21.97 0.25
CA GLY A 69 -1.28 -22.67 1.45
C GLY A 69 -0.62 -22.17 2.73
N ALA A 70 -0.17 -20.92 2.78
CA ALA A 70 0.28 -20.29 4.02
C ALA A 70 -0.75 -20.44 5.14
N PHE A 71 -2.02 -20.10 4.88
CA PHE A 71 -3.06 -20.11 5.92
C PHE A 71 -4.15 -21.15 5.64
N LEU A 72 -4.88 -21.50 6.70
CA LEU A 72 -6.08 -22.32 6.61
C LEU A 72 -7.14 -21.66 5.70
N PRO A 73 -7.89 -22.43 4.89
CA PRO A 73 -8.81 -21.88 3.89
C PRO A 73 -9.79 -20.82 4.41
N TYR A 74 -10.28 -20.95 5.65
CA TYR A 74 -11.26 -20.02 6.21
C TYR A 74 -10.67 -18.64 6.56
N ILE A 75 -9.36 -18.52 6.76
CA ILE A 75 -8.69 -17.23 7.08
C ILE A 75 -8.32 -16.46 5.80
N ARG A 76 -8.04 -17.17 4.70
CA ARG A 76 -7.54 -16.58 3.45
C ARG A 76 -8.42 -15.42 2.94
N PRO A 77 -9.76 -15.53 2.89
CA PRO A 77 -10.60 -14.43 2.40
C PRO A 77 -10.43 -13.15 3.21
N ASN A 78 -10.27 -13.25 4.53
CA ASN A 78 -10.10 -12.10 5.41
C ASN A 78 -8.74 -11.41 5.17
N LEU A 79 -7.68 -12.20 4.96
CA LEU A 79 -6.36 -11.64 4.63
C LEU A 79 -6.34 -10.99 3.25
N CYS A 80 -6.93 -11.62 2.24
CA CYS A 80 -7.06 -11.02 0.91
C CYS A 80 -7.89 -9.72 0.98
N ALA A 81 -9.02 -9.73 1.68
CA ALA A 81 -9.85 -8.53 1.86
C ALA A 81 -9.10 -7.41 2.58
N PHE A 82 -8.30 -7.72 3.60
CA PHE A 82 -7.45 -6.74 4.27
C PHE A 82 -6.48 -6.07 3.28
N ILE A 83 -5.78 -6.87 2.48
CA ILE A 83 -4.85 -6.36 1.45
C ILE A 83 -5.57 -5.53 0.39
N GLU A 84 -6.75 -5.95 -0.06
CA GLU A 84 -7.57 -5.20 -1.01
C GLU A 84 -8.04 -3.85 -0.47
N ILE A 85 -8.41 -3.77 0.83
CA ILE A 85 -8.80 -2.51 1.46
C ILE A 85 -7.59 -1.56 1.55
N THR A 86 -6.42 -2.07 1.95
CA THR A 86 -5.19 -1.27 2.00
C THR A 86 -4.78 -0.78 0.60
N GLU A 87 -4.90 -1.63 -0.42
CA GLU A 87 -4.64 -1.25 -1.82
C GLU A 87 -5.55 -0.10 -2.26
N LYS A 88 -6.86 -0.16 -1.98
CA LYS A 88 -7.79 0.93 -2.33
C LYS A 88 -7.36 2.25 -1.68
N ALA A 89 -6.92 2.21 -0.43
CA ALA A 89 -6.38 3.40 0.23
C ALA A 89 -5.11 3.92 -0.45
N PHE A 90 -4.24 3.02 -0.93
CA PHE A 90 -3.06 3.37 -1.71
C PHE A 90 -3.44 4.05 -3.03
N ASP A 91 -4.39 3.50 -3.77
CA ASP A 91 -4.88 4.08 -5.03
C ASP A 91 -5.43 5.49 -4.83
N PHE A 92 -6.16 5.74 -3.73
CA PHE A 92 -6.61 7.10 -3.41
C PHE A 92 -5.44 8.06 -3.17
N MET A 93 -4.36 7.63 -2.50
CA MET A 93 -3.17 8.47 -2.35
C MET A 93 -2.51 8.79 -3.69
N LYS A 94 -2.44 7.80 -4.60
CA LYS A 94 -1.92 7.98 -5.96
C LYS A 94 -2.74 9.00 -6.74
N ILE A 95 -4.07 8.86 -6.70
CA ILE A 95 -4.99 9.81 -7.33
C ILE A 95 -4.79 11.21 -6.74
N CYS A 96 -4.78 11.35 -5.42
CA CYS A 96 -4.56 12.64 -4.76
C CYS A 96 -3.25 13.31 -5.20
N ALA A 97 -2.16 12.55 -5.26
CA ALA A 97 -0.85 13.06 -5.70
C ALA A 97 -0.85 13.49 -7.17
N PHE A 98 -1.50 12.72 -8.02
CA PHE A 98 -1.67 13.01 -9.43
C PHE A 98 -2.49 14.28 -9.63
N GLU A 99 -3.67 14.39 -9.02
CA GLU A 99 -4.55 15.55 -9.13
C GLU A 99 -3.87 16.81 -8.57
N PHE A 100 -3.18 16.72 -7.43
CA PHE A 100 -2.44 17.85 -6.86
C PHE A 100 -1.36 18.40 -7.80
N ARG A 101 -0.76 17.54 -8.64
CA ARG A 101 0.24 17.96 -9.63
C ARG A 101 -0.34 18.89 -10.70
N TYR A 102 -1.60 18.70 -11.08
CA TYR A 102 -2.25 19.43 -12.16
C TYR A 102 -3.32 20.42 -11.68
N LEU A 103 -3.55 20.47 -10.36
CA LEU A 103 -4.46 21.43 -9.77
C LEU A 103 -4.02 22.86 -10.11
N ASN A 104 -4.97 23.70 -10.49
CA ASN A 104 -4.69 25.13 -10.70
C ASN A 104 -4.20 25.75 -9.39
N LYS A 105 -2.97 26.25 -9.40
CA LYS A 105 -2.32 26.81 -8.21
C LYS A 105 -3.04 28.04 -7.66
N GLU A 106 -3.59 28.91 -8.52
CA GLU A 106 -4.33 30.09 -8.08
C GLU A 106 -5.59 29.67 -7.32
N PHE A 107 -6.35 28.71 -7.89
CA PHE A 107 -7.51 28.14 -7.24
C PHE A 107 -7.17 27.44 -5.91
N TYR A 108 -6.06 26.70 -5.87
CA TYR A 108 -5.60 26.05 -4.65
C TYR A 108 -5.27 27.04 -3.54
N GLN A 109 -4.57 28.14 -3.86
CA GLN A 109 -4.27 29.17 -2.86
C GLN A 109 -5.54 29.86 -2.35
N THR A 110 -6.52 30.14 -3.22
CA THR A 110 -7.82 30.69 -2.78
C THR A 110 -8.50 29.81 -1.74
N ILE A 111 -8.60 28.49 -1.99
CA ILE A 111 -9.21 27.56 -1.01
C ILE A 111 -8.38 27.48 0.27
N LYS A 112 -7.06 27.46 0.16
CA LYS A 112 -6.15 27.33 1.31
C LYS A 112 -6.25 28.51 2.27
N GLU A 113 -6.55 29.71 1.78
CA GLU A 113 -6.75 30.91 2.61
C GLU A 113 -8.12 30.94 3.32
N GLU A 114 -9.10 30.15 2.84
CA GLU A 114 -10.45 30.05 3.41
C GLU A 114 -10.59 29.00 4.54
N VAL A 115 -9.59 28.13 4.73
CA VAL A 115 -9.56 27.02 5.71
C VAL A 115 -8.56 27.30 6.83
#